data_AF-A0AAN6GXR5-F1
#
_entry.id   AF-A0AAN6GXR5-F1
#
_cell.length_a   1.000
_cell.length_b   1.000
_cell.length_c   1.000
_cell.angle_alpha   90.00
_cell.angle_beta   90.00
_cell.angle_gamma   90.00
#
_symmetry.space_group_name_H-M   'P 1'
#
loop_
_entity.id
_entity.type
_entity.pdbx_description
1 polymer ?
#
loop_
_entity_poly.entity_id
_entity_poly.type
_entity_poly.pdbx_seq_one_letter_code
_entity_poly.pdbx_strand_id
1 'polypeptide(L)'
;MATSRSALLLRAALPHIPTHGFTLNAVLAGVQSGESSASSSFASSQQHSRSTGDNHFESTHGENASAGPASHMEGAIATLFPGPPTAPTSVERTLFTAWDRDASARAFGLQDEQGVRGVGGTSSGSAADARMSGIESASLLLQERLASNEPVREHLLKAFALESAHTLPTLPSFLSSRLPSPAFLPASLRQHLPSHPALPDPIPLLRRAARIADEAVSSSRNPQSWRENLDGPQWYVVRSHLAVAYLAGGEQILVSGLGGVESSLKLFSLTAFALALRFLGFVAELTGKNGDKPDSAGQPLLDRREPTLVSRMGW
;
A
#
# COMPACT_ATOMS: atom_id res chain seq x y z
N MET A 1 -5.22 -22.53 -7.82
CA MET A 1 -5.40 -21.31 -8.65
C MET A 1 -4.19 -21.18 -9.55
N ALA A 2 -4.37 -21.13 -10.88
CA ALA A 2 -3.26 -20.93 -11.80
C ALA A 2 -2.76 -19.49 -11.67
N THR A 3 -1.53 -19.29 -11.19
CA THR A 3 -0.88 -17.98 -11.20
C THR A 3 -0.64 -17.58 -12.65
N SER A 4 -1.20 -16.43 -13.06
CA SER A 4 -0.97 -15.89 -14.41
C SER A 4 0.53 -15.81 -14.72
N ARG A 5 0.91 -16.14 -15.96
CA ARG A 5 2.30 -16.03 -16.44
C ARG A 5 2.88 -14.64 -16.21
N SER A 6 2.07 -13.59 -16.39
CA SER A 6 2.47 -12.21 -16.10
C SER A 6 2.83 -11.98 -14.63
N ALA A 7 2.10 -12.60 -13.69
CA ALA A 7 2.38 -12.47 -12.27
C ALA A 7 3.71 -13.15 -11.89
N LEU A 8 4.05 -14.29 -12.50
CA LEU A 8 5.33 -14.96 -12.29
C LEU A 8 6.50 -14.12 -12.81
N LEU A 9 6.35 -13.51 -14.00
CA LEU A 9 7.36 -12.61 -14.57
C LEU A 9 7.60 -11.38 -13.67
N LEU A 10 6.51 -10.72 -13.23
CA LEU A 10 6.62 -9.57 -12.33
C LEU A 10 7.29 -9.94 -11.00
N ARG A 11 6.98 -11.13 -10.46
CA ARG A 11 7.61 -11.62 -9.22
C ARG A 11 9.11 -11.88 -9.39
N ALA A 12 9.52 -12.47 -10.51
CA ALA A 12 10.92 -12.70 -10.84
C ALA A 12 11.71 -11.38 -11.02
N ALA A 13 11.03 -10.31 -11.41
CA ALA A 13 11.64 -8.99 -11.61
C ALA A 13 11.91 -8.22 -10.30
N LEU A 14 11.19 -8.51 -9.20
CA LEU A 14 11.26 -7.72 -7.97
C LEU A 14 12.67 -7.53 -7.39
N PRO A 15 13.54 -8.56 -7.35
CA PRO A 15 14.91 -8.42 -6.83
C PRO A 15 15.80 -7.49 -7.67
N HIS A 16 15.41 -7.22 -8.93
CA HIS A 16 16.18 -6.43 -9.89
C HIS A 16 15.72 -4.96 -9.97
N ILE A 17 14.67 -4.58 -9.23
CA ILE A 17 14.17 -3.19 -9.20
C ILE A 17 15.21 -2.21 -8.62
N PRO A 18 15.99 -2.53 -7.57
CA PRO A 18 17.01 -1.60 -7.06
C PRO A 18 18.02 -1.14 -8.13
N THR A 19 18.42 -2.05 -9.03
CA THR A 19 19.44 -1.77 -10.06
C THR A 19 18.84 -1.18 -11.34
N HIS A 20 17.68 -1.65 -11.78
CA HIS A 20 17.09 -1.27 -13.08
C HIS A 20 15.86 -0.35 -12.96
N GLY A 21 15.39 -0.09 -11.75
CA GLY A 21 14.14 0.61 -11.47
C GLY A 21 12.90 -0.15 -11.91
N PHE A 22 11.76 0.54 -11.89
CA PHE A 22 10.48 0.00 -12.36
C PHE A 22 10.45 0.06 -13.89
N THR A 23 11.23 -0.78 -14.57
CA THR A 23 11.39 -0.76 -16.03
C THR A 23 11.35 -2.16 -16.65
N LEU A 24 11.24 -2.22 -17.99
CA LEU A 24 11.34 -3.46 -18.76
C LEU A 24 12.65 -4.22 -18.48
N ASN A 25 13.76 -3.51 -18.25
CA ASN A 25 15.06 -4.11 -17.98
C ASN A 25 15.05 -4.94 -16.69
N ALA A 26 14.31 -4.53 -15.66
CA ALA A 26 14.14 -5.33 -14.45
C ALA A 26 13.44 -6.66 -14.73
N VAL A 27 12.47 -6.67 -15.65
CA VAL A 27 11.75 -7.87 -16.08
C VAL A 27 12.67 -8.79 -16.89
N LEU A 28 13.42 -8.24 -17.85
CA LEU A 28 14.39 -9.01 -18.65
C LEU A 28 15.46 -9.65 -17.75
N ALA A 29 15.99 -8.90 -16.77
CA ALA A 29 16.95 -9.42 -15.80
C ALA A 29 16.37 -10.57 -14.94
N GLY A 30 15.10 -10.46 -14.54
CA GLY A 30 14.39 -11.51 -13.82
C GLY A 30 14.23 -12.80 -14.65
N VAL A 31 13.94 -12.68 -15.95
CA VAL A 31 13.82 -13.84 -16.84
C VAL A 31 15.16 -14.54 -17.04
N GLN A 32 16.22 -13.79 -17.33
CA GLN A 32 17.57 -14.34 -17.53
C GLN A 32 18.09 -15.07 -16.28
N SER A 33 17.79 -14.54 -15.09
CA SER A 33 18.13 -15.16 -13.81
C SER A 33 17.38 -16.48 -13.58
N GLY A 34 16.12 -16.56 -14.04
CA GLY A 34 15.31 -17.78 -13.98
C GLY A 34 15.82 -18.90 -14.91
N GLU A 35 16.20 -18.56 -16.14
CA GLU A 35 16.69 -19.53 -17.14
C GLU A 35 18.03 -20.16 -16.73
N SER A 36 18.90 -19.37 -16.12
CA SER A 36 20.19 -19.82 -15.59
C SER A 36 20.01 -20.89 -14.49
N SER A 37 18.96 -20.75 -13.68
CA SER A 37 18.64 -21.70 -12.60
C SER A 37 17.99 -23.00 -13.11
N ALA A 38 17.20 -22.92 -14.18
CA ALA A 38 16.59 -24.10 -14.81
C ALA A 38 17.63 -24.94 -15.57
N SER A 39 18.58 -24.29 -16.25
CA SER A 39 19.60 -24.96 -17.08
C SER A 39 20.63 -25.73 -16.24
N SER A 40 21.01 -25.21 -15.07
CA SER A 40 21.94 -25.89 -14.16
C SER A 40 21.38 -27.19 -13.58
N SER A 41 20.07 -27.22 -13.34
CA SER A 41 19.37 -28.41 -12.82
C SER A 41 19.34 -29.57 -13.83
N PHE A 42 19.30 -29.26 -15.13
CA PHE A 42 19.26 -30.27 -16.19
C PHE A 42 20.66 -30.76 -16.58
N ALA A 43 21.66 -29.87 -16.60
CA ALA A 43 23.04 -30.21 -16.94
C ALA A 43 23.66 -31.21 -15.94
N SER A 44 23.27 -31.16 -14.66
CA SER A 44 23.75 -32.10 -13.66
C SER A 44 23.21 -33.53 -13.83
N SER A 45 22.20 -33.74 -14.69
CA SER A 45 21.63 -35.08 -14.93
C SER A 45 22.13 -35.76 -16.23
N GLN A 46 22.90 -35.06 -17.07
CA GLN A 46 23.36 -35.62 -18.37
C GLN A 46 24.85 -36.00 -18.43
N GLN A 47 25.60 -35.89 -17.33
CA GLN A 47 27.03 -36.27 -17.31
C GLN A 47 27.33 -37.79 -17.33
N HIS A 48 26.33 -38.64 -17.54
CA HIS A 48 26.52 -40.07 -17.81
C HIS A 48 25.88 -40.44 -19.14
N SER A 49 26.58 -40.17 -20.24
CA SER A 49 26.63 -40.98 -21.48
C SER A 49 26.80 -40.10 -22.72
N ARG A 50 28.02 -40.06 -23.28
CA ARG A 50 28.37 -40.06 -24.73
C ARG A 50 29.78 -39.50 -24.90
N SER A 51 30.79 -40.29 -25.26
CA SER A 51 30.98 -41.07 -26.51
C SER A 51 31.01 -40.20 -27.76
N THR A 52 32.20 -39.68 -28.00
CA THR A 52 32.93 -39.36 -29.23
C THR A 52 32.19 -39.63 -30.56
N GLY A 53 31.98 -38.57 -31.33
CA GLY A 53 31.51 -38.64 -32.72
C GLY A 53 31.81 -37.33 -33.44
N ASP A 54 32.89 -37.33 -34.21
CA ASP A 54 33.34 -36.28 -35.13
C ASP A 54 32.25 -35.93 -36.14
N ASN A 55 31.92 -34.64 -36.28
CA ASN A 55 31.24 -34.12 -37.47
C ASN A 55 31.67 -32.68 -37.74
N HIS A 56 32.51 -32.54 -38.76
CA HIS A 56 32.97 -31.29 -39.35
C HIS A 56 31.92 -30.84 -40.37
N PHE A 57 31.16 -29.78 -40.06
CA PHE A 57 30.23 -29.15 -41.00
C PHE A 57 30.56 -27.66 -41.11
N GLU A 58 31.09 -27.30 -42.27
CA GLU A 58 31.50 -25.95 -42.67
C GLU A 58 30.24 -25.22 -43.18
N SER A 59 29.76 -24.23 -42.40
CA SER A 59 28.56 -23.46 -42.76
C SER A 59 28.94 -22.04 -43.16
N THR A 60 28.62 -21.74 -44.42
CA THR A 60 28.87 -20.51 -45.15
C THR A 60 28.04 -19.33 -44.65
N HIS A 61 28.68 -18.16 -44.68
CA HIS A 61 28.18 -16.86 -44.26
C HIS A 61 26.93 -16.39 -45.04
N GLY A 62 25.84 -16.14 -44.30
CA GLY A 62 24.75 -15.28 -44.71
C GLY A 62 24.51 -14.24 -43.61
N GLU A 63 24.93 -12.99 -43.86
CA GLU A 63 24.62 -11.80 -43.05
C GLU A 63 23.12 -11.45 -43.14
N ASN A 64 22.27 -12.28 -42.55
CA ASN A 64 20.97 -11.80 -42.10
C ASN A 64 21.19 -11.28 -40.69
N ALA A 65 21.06 -9.97 -40.52
CA ALA A 65 21.10 -9.28 -39.24
C ALA A 65 20.22 -10.03 -38.24
N SER A 66 20.87 -10.86 -37.43
CA SER A 66 20.24 -11.68 -36.40
C SER A 66 19.69 -10.72 -35.37
N ALA A 67 18.41 -10.39 -35.49
CA ALA A 67 17.62 -9.84 -34.40
C ALA A 67 17.83 -10.79 -33.22
N GLY A 68 18.67 -10.38 -32.26
CA GLY A 68 19.14 -11.25 -31.20
C GLY A 68 17.98 -11.80 -30.38
N PRO A 69 18.16 -12.91 -29.65
CA PRO A 69 17.10 -13.51 -28.83
C PRO A 69 16.42 -12.51 -27.87
N ALA A 70 17.11 -11.44 -27.48
CA ALA A 70 16.56 -10.33 -26.68
C ALA A 70 15.36 -9.63 -27.34
N SER A 71 15.39 -9.38 -28.65
CA SER A 71 14.31 -8.63 -29.33
C SER A 71 13.01 -9.43 -29.41
N HIS A 72 13.09 -10.76 -29.50
CA HIS A 72 11.90 -11.61 -29.48
C HIS A 72 11.23 -11.60 -28.09
N MET A 73 12.03 -11.60 -27.02
CA MET A 73 11.52 -11.53 -25.66
C MET A 73 10.89 -10.17 -25.34
N GLU A 74 11.50 -9.08 -25.79
CA GLU A 74 10.92 -7.73 -25.67
C GLU A 74 9.55 -7.64 -26.36
N GLY A 75 9.43 -8.18 -27.58
CA GLY A 75 8.15 -8.24 -28.29
C GLY A 75 7.09 -9.02 -27.50
N ALA A 76 7.44 -10.18 -26.95
CA ALA A 76 6.53 -10.96 -26.11
C ALA A 76 6.10 -10.19 -24.84
N ILE A 77 7.03 -9.53 -24.15
CA ILE A 77 6.70 -8.75 -22.94
C ILE A 77 5.84 -7.54 -23.30
N ALA A 78 6.12 -6.85 -24.41
CA ALA A 78 5.29 -5.74 -24.88
C ALA A 78 3.84 -6.17 -25.16
N THR A 79 3.62 -7.40 -25.65
CA THR A 79 2.25 -7.94 -25.83
C THR A 79 1.55 -8.24 -24.50
N LEU A 80 2.30 -8.58 -23.44
CA LEU A 80 1.74 -8.84 -22.10
C LEU A 80 1.41 -7.55 -21.33
N PHE A 81 2.11 -6.46 -21.64
CA PHE A 81 1.99 -5.17 -20.94
C PHE A 81 1.80 -4.02 -21.95
N PRO A 82 0.64 -3.96 -22.64
CA PRO A 82 0.42 -2.98 -23.69
C PRO A 82 0.21 -1.57 -23.13
N GLY A 83 0.56 -0.57 -23.95
CA GLY A 83 0.27 0.84 -23.71
C GLY A 83 1.48 1.69 -23.33
N PRO A 84 1.32 3.03 -23.28
CA PRO A 84 2.38 3.94 -22.83
C PRO A 84 2.73 3.70 -21.34
N PRO A 85 3.87 4.21 -20.83
CA PRO A 85 4.27 4.04 -19.42
C PRO A 85 3.23 4.51 -18.39
N THR A 86 2.38 5.46 -18.77
CA THR A 86 1.27 5.97 -17.95
C THR A 86 0.01 5.12 -18.00
N ALA A 87 -0.08 4.11 -18.87
CA ALA A 87 -1.23 3.22 -18.93
C ALA A 87 -1.25 2.27 -17.72
N PRO A 88 -2.41 1.93 -17.16
CA PRO A 88 -2.51 0.99 -16.03
C PRO A 88 -1.97 -0.41 -16.35
N THR A 89 -1.89 -0.76 -17.64
CA THR A 89 -1.36 -2.03 -18.15
C THR A 89 0.13 -1.98 -18.51
N SER A 90 0.80 -0.84 -18.33
CA SER A 90 2.22 -0.70 -18.62
C SER A 90 3.08 -1.57 -17.70
N VAL A 91 4.27 -1.94 -18.18
CA VAL A 91 5.23 -2.73 -17.40
C VAL A 91 5.57 -1.99 -16.10
N GLU A 92 5.81 -0.69 -16.18
CA GLU A 92 6.28 0.12 -15.06
C GLU A 92 5.24 0.18 -13.94
N ARG A 93 3.97 0.42 -14.27
CA ARG A 93 2.89 0.49 -13.27
C ARG A 93 2.53 -0.88 -12.71
N THR A 94 2.48 -1.90 -13.56
CA THR A 94 2.18 -3.27 -13.10
C THR A 94 3.30 -3.80 -12.20
N LEU A 95 4.56 -3.49 -12.52
CA LEU A 95 5.72 -3.83 -11.70
C LEU A 95 5.74 -3.04 -10.39
N PHE A 96 5.45 -1.74 -10.41
CA PHE A 96 5.31 -0.94 -9.20
C PHE A 96 4.20 -1.47 -8.29
N THR A 97 3.04 -1.80 -8.87
CA THR A 97 1.91 -2.40 -8.12
C THR A 97 2.27 -3.77 -7.54
N ALA A 98 2.99 -4.60 -8.29
CA ALA A 98 3.44 -5.91 -7.82
C ALA A 98 4.45 -5.80 -6.68
N TRP A 99 5.44 -4.91 -6.80
CA TRP A 99 6.38 -4.59 -5.73
C TRP A 99 5.67 -4.05 -4.50
N ASP A 100 4.70 -3.15 -4.68
CA ASP A 100 3.97 -2.53 -3.58
C ASP A 100 3.20 -3.57 -2.76
N ARG A 101 2.53 -4.51 -3.45
CA ARG A 101 1.85 -5.64 -2.83
C ARG A 101 2.81 -6.60 -2.13
N ASP A 102 3.95 -6.92 -2.75
CA ASP A 102 4.97 -7.78 -2.14
C ASP A 102 5.54 -7.15 -0.86
N ALA A 103 5.84 -5.84 -0.90
CA ALA A 103 6.33 -5.11 0.26
C ALA A 103 5.28 -5.02 1.37
N SER A 104 4.01 -4.79 1.04
CA SER A 104 2.90 -4.90 1.99
C SER A 104 2.79 -6.31 2.58
N ALA A 105 2.87 -7.35 1.75
CA ALA A 105 2.78 -8.73 2.21
C ALA A 105 3.94 -9.10 3.14
N ARG A 106 5.14 -8.57 2.91
CA ARG A 106 6.28 -8.78 3.82
C ARG A 106 6.11 -8.05 5.16
N ALA A 107 5.61 -6.82 5.16
CA ALA A 107 5.42 -6.04 6.39
C ALA A 107 4.22 -6.53 7.23
N PHE A 108 3.11 -6.87 6.58
CA PHE A 108 1.83 -7.15 7.24
C PHE A 108 1.45 -8.64 7.26
N GLY A 109 2.14 -9.44 6.45
CA GLY A 109 1.86 -10.87 6.31
C GLY A 109 2.06 -11.61 7.61
N LEU A 110 1.32 -12.70 7.73
CA LEU A 110 1.53 -13.67 8.77
C LEU A 110 2.92 -14.27 8.57
N GLN A 111 3.87 -13.97 9.45
CA GLN A 111 5.00 -14.86 9.68
C GLN A 111 4.45 -16.14 10.33
N ASP A 112 3.70 -16.94 9.55
CA ASP A 112 2.95 -18.11 10.04
C ASP A 112 3.85 -19.20 10.61
N GLU A 113 5.18 -19.13 10.45
CA GLU A 113 6.06 -20.26 10.77
C GLU A 113 7.15 -19.99 11.81
N GLN A 114 7.36 -18.75 12.24
CA GLN A 114 8.33 -18.46 13.32
C GLN A 114 7.67 -18.38 14.70
N GLY A 115 6.98 -19.46 15.07
CA GLY A 115 7.16 -20.08 16.38
C GLY A 115 6.82 -19.28 17.64
N VAL A 116 5.84 -18.37 17.63
CA VAL A 116 5.42 -17.69 18.87
C VAL A 116 4.37 -18.53 19.61
N ARG A 117 4.91 -19.50 20.35
CA ARG A 117 4.38 -20.13 21.56
C ARG A 117 4.20 -19.13 22.73
N GLY A 118 3.99 -17.85 22.43
CA GLY A 118 4.14 -16.74 23.36
C GLY A 118 2.85 -16.34 24.04
N VAL A 119 2.66 -16.86 25.25
CA VAL A 119 2.10 -16.14 26.41
C VAL A 119 0.82 -15.36 26.11
N GLY A 120 -0.31 -16.07 26.13
CA GLY A 120 -1.64 -15.49 26.33
C GLY A 120 -1.76 -14.90 27.74
N GLY A 121 -1.01 -13.84 28.02
CA GLY A 121 -1.19 -13.01 29.18
C GLY A 121 -2.46 -12.20 28.99
N THR A 122 -3.57 -12.67 29.56
CA THR A 122 -4.78 -11.88 29.76
C THR A 122 -4.50 -10.75 30.74
N SER A 123 -3.69 -9.77 30.34
CA SER A 123 -3.59 -8.52 31.08
C SER A 123 -4.90 -7.79 30.90
N SER A 124 -5.68 -7.68 31.98
CA SER A 124 -6.85 -6.81 32.11
C SER A 124 -6.42 -5.34 32.05
N GLY A 125 -5.87 -4.91 30.91
CA GLY A 125 -5.53 -3.51 30.64
C GLY A 125 -6.79 -2.69 30.39
N SER A 126 -6.72 -1.39 30.66
CA SER A 126 -7.80 -0.46 30.32
C SER A 126 -8.04 -0.46 28.80
N ALA A 127 -9.28 -0.19 28.37
CA ALA A 127 -9.58 -0.03 26.95
C ALA A 127 -8.73 1.08 26.28
N ALA A 128 -8.29 2.08 27.06
CA ALA A 128 -7.36 3.10 26.60
C ALA A 128 -5.97 2.54 26.27
N ASP A 129 -5.46 1.64 27.11
CA ASP A 129 -4.15 1.00 26.92
C ASP A 129 -4.17 0.10 25.68
N ALA A 130 -5.26 -0.66 25.50
CA ALA A 130 -5.45 -1.51 24.31
C ALA A 130 -5.48 -0.68 23.01
N ARG A 131 -6.13 0.50 23.03
CA ARG A 131 -6.15 1.42 21.88
C ARG A 131 -4.75 1.95 21.57
N MET A 132 -4.02 2.40 22.59
CA MET A 132 -2.68 2.96 22.41
C MET A 132 -1.71 1.90 21.88
N SER A 133 -1.76 0.70 22.44
CA SER A 133 -0.98 -0.46 21.97
C SER A 133 -1.31 -0.83 20.52
N GLY A 134 -2.58 -0.76 20.11
CA GLY A 134 -2.99 -1.01 18.72
C GLY A 134 -2.44 0.03 17.74
N ILE A 135 -2.48 1.32 18.11
CA ILE A 135 -1.92 2.41 17.29
C ILE A 135 -0.40 2.30 17.17
N GLU A 136 0.28 2.00 18.27
CA GLU A 136 1.73 1.79 18.30
C GLU A 136 2.11 0.59 17.40
N SER A 137 1.40 -0.53 17.53
CA SER A 137 1.61 -1.72 16.70
C SER A 137 1.42 -1.41 15.21
N ALA A 138 0.32 -0.74 14.84
CA ALA A 138 0.08 -0.33 13.46
C ALA A 138 1.15 0.64 12.93
N SER A 139 1.65 1.54 13.79
CA SER A 139 2.72 2.48 13.43
C SER A 139 4.04 1.75 13.17
N LEU A 140 4.39 0.74 13.98
CA LEU A 140 5.57 -0.10 13.76
C LEU A 140 5.48 -0.87 12.44
N LEU A 141 4.32 -1.42 12.11
CA LEU A 141 4.09 -2.09 10.83
C LEU A 141 4.26 -1.14 9.63
N LEU A 142 3.77 0.09 9.77
CA LEU A 142 3.96 1.13 8.74
C LEU A 142 5.42 1.56 8.61
N GLN A 143 6.17 1.62 9.72
CA GLN A 143 7.61 1.89 9.69
C GLN A 143 8.37 0.76 8.97
N GLU A 144 8.05 -0.49 9.26
CA GLU A 144 8.61 -1.67 8.58
C GLU A 144 8.32 -1.60 7.06
N ARG A 145 7.09 -1.24 6.69
CA ARG A 145 6.71 -1.03 5.29
C ARG A 145 7.45 0.16 4.66
N LEU A 146 7.66 1.25 5.38
CA LEU A 146 8.44 2.40 4.88
C LEU A 146 9.91 2.03 4.67
N ALA A 147 10.49 1.22 5.55
CA ALA A 147 11.89 0.79 5.44
C ALA A 147 12.14 0.01 4.13
N SER A 148 11.15 -0.72 3.62
CA SER A 148 11.29 -1.42 2.33
C SER A 148 11.35 -0.50 1.11
N ASN A 149 11.11 0.81 1.28
CA ASN A 149 11.25 1.81 0.21
C ASN A 149 12.72 2.19 -0.05
N GLU A 150 13.60 2.05 0.95
CA GLU A 150 15.00 2.46 0.84
C GLU A 150 15.75 1.85 -0.35
N PRO A 151 15.74 0.53 -0.60
CA PRO A 151 16.52 -0.05 -1.70
C PRO A 151 16.03 0.38 -3.08
N VAL A 152 14.83 0.93 -3.20
CA VAL A 152 14.23 1.37 -4.47
C VAL A 152 14.03 2.89 -4.53
N ARG A 153 14.56 3.63 -3.54
CA ARG A 153 14.31 5.06 -3.34
C ARG A 153 14.51 5.89 -4.59
N GLU A 154 15.62 5.67 -5.29
CA GLU A 154 15.99 6.40 -6.51
C GLU A 154 14.95 6.27 -7.63
N HIS A 155 14.20 5.17 -7.63
CA HIS A 155 13.21 4.85 -8.65
C HIS A 155 11.77 5.17 -8.22
N LEU A 156 11.54 5.40 -6.92
CA LEU A 156 10.21 5.65 -6.37
C LEU A 156 9.62 6.98 -6.82
N LEU A 157 10.42 8.04 -6.94
CA LEU A 157 9.93 9.33 -7.39
C LEU A 157 9.31 9.22 -8.80
N LYS A 158 9.98 8.49 -9.70
CA LYS A 158 9.46 8.21 -11.04
C LYS A 158 8.19 7.37 -10.99
N ALA A 159 8.13 6.35 -10.14
CA ALA A 159 6.93 5.53 -9.99
C ALA A 159 5.74 6.33 -9.45
N PHE A 160 5.95 7.19 -8.45
CA PHE A 160 4.91 8.07 -7.91
C PHE A 160 4.44 9.11 -8.93
N ALA A 161 5.36 9.65 -9.74
CA ALA A 161 5.01 10.51 -10.86
C ALA A 161 4.16 9.76 -11.89
N LEU A 162 4.50 8.51 -12.23
CA LEU A 162 3.69 7.69 -13.14
C LEU A 162 2.31 7.38 -12.54
N GLU A 163 2.21 7.09 -11.24
CA GLU A 163 0.94 6.80 -10.55
C GLU A 163 0.01 8.03 -10.54
N SER A 164 0.58 9.21 -10.31
CA SER A 164 -0.13 10.50 -10.24
C SER A 164 -0.33 11.19 -11.60
N ALA A 165 0.32 10.71 -12.67
CA ALA A 165 0.10 11.17 -14.03
C ALA A 165 -1.27 10.75 -14.61
N HIS A 166 -2.16 10.15 -13.81
CA HIS A 166 -3.55 9.97 -14.22
C HIS A 166 -4.16 11.35 -14.45
N THR A 167 -4.54 11.62 -15.70
CA THR A 167 -5.48 12.69 -15.99
C THR A 167 -6.73 12.39 -15.19
N LEU A 168 -7.09 13.27 -14.24
CA LEU A 168 -8.37 13.20 -13.54
C LEU A 168 -9.43 12.89 -14.61
N PRO A 169 -10.13 11.73 -14.53
CA PRO A 169 -11.19 11.45 -15.47
C PRO A 169 -12.13 12.63 -15.34
N THR A 170 -12.21 13.45 -16.39
CA THR A 170 -12.88 14.75 -16.43
C THR A 170 -14.06 14.68 -15.48
N LEU A 171 -13.92 15.25 -14.28
CA LEU A 171 -14.84 14.98 -13.16
C LEU A 171 -16.24 15.13 -13.75
N PRO A 172 -17.03 14.05 -13.82
CA PRO A 172 -18.28 14.14 -14.54
C PRO A 172 -19.07 15.23 -13.82
N SER A 173 -19.64 16.16 -14.59
CA SER A 173 -20.17 17.47 -14.17
C SER A 173 -21.23 17.43 -13.06
N PHE A 174 -21.45 16.28 -12.41
CA PHE A 174 -22.33 16.02 -11.29
C PHE A 174 -21.95 16.76 -10.00
N LEU A 175 -20.67 17.11 -9.78
CA LEU A 175 -20.34 18.02 -8.66
C LEU A 175 -20.79 19.46 -8.92
N SER A 176 -21.15 19.83 -10.16
CA SER A 176 -21.69 21.16 -10.47
C SER A 176 -23.16 21.33 -10.11
N SER A 177 -23.93 20.27 -9.82
CA SER A 177 -25.39 20.37 -9.68
C SER A 177 -25.96 20.11 -8.28
N ARG A 178 -25.19 19.60 -7.31
CA ARG A 178 -25.71 19.27 -5.97
C ARG A 178 -24.93 19.81 -4.77
N LEU A 179 -23.82 20.50 -5.00
CA LEU A 179 -23.22 21.30 -3.94
C LEU A 179 -24.03 22.61 -3.83
N PRO A 180 -24.65 22.93 -2.68
CA PRO A 180 -25.21 24.25 -2.46
C PRO A 180 -24.09 25.26 -2.74
N SER A 181 -24.38 26.19 -3.64
CA SER A 181 -23.50 27.24 -4.17
C SER A 181 -22.13 27.35 -3.49
N PRO A 182 -21.00 27.11 -4.19
CA PRO A 182 -19.66 27.31 -3.65
C PRO A 182 -19.40 28.82 -3.49
N ALA A 183 -20.03 29.45 -2.51
CA ALA A 183 -19.86 30.86 -2.18
C ALA A 183 -18.55 31.14 -1.42
N PHE A 184 -17.73 30.12 -1.14
CA PHE A 184 -16.51 30.26 -0.34
C PHE A 184 -15.20 30.02 -1.10
N LEU A 185 -15.26 29.64 -2.38
CA LEU A 185 -14.08 29.72 -3.25
C LEU A 185 -14.32 30.86 -4.25
N PRO A 186 -13.71 32.04 -4.05
CA PRO A 186 -13.94 33.18 -4.92
C PRO A 186 -13.65 32.79 -6.37
N ALA A 187 -14.55 33.15 -7.30
CA ALA A 187 -14.45 32.82 -8.73
C ALA A 187 -13.09 33.22 -9.34
N SER A 188 -12.46 34.26 -8.78
CA SER A 188 -11.12 34.74 -9.13
C SER A 188 -10.03 33.69 -8.91
N LEU A 189 -10.14 32.86 -7.87
CA LEU A 189 -9.17 31.79 -7.61
C LEU A 189 -9.29 30.66 -8.64
N ARG A 190 -10.49 30.36 -9.12
CA ARG A 190 -10.69 29.37 -10.21
C ARG A 190 -10.18 29.87 -11.57
N GLN A 191 -10.24 31.16 -11.83
CA GLN A 191 -9.74 31.77 -13.08
C GLN A 191 -8.23 32.05 -13.05
N HIS A 192 -7.62 32.06 -11.86
CA HIS A 192 -6.19 32.32 -11.67
C HIS A 192 -5.37 31.09 -11.27
N LEU A 193 -6.00 29.93 -11.04
CA LEU A 193 -5.23 28.69 -11.18
C LEU A 193 -4.96 28.54 -12.67
N PRO A 194 -3.71 28.75 -13.15
CA PRO A 194 -3.38 28.41 -14.51
C PRO A 194 -3.84 26.96 -14.71
N SER A 195 -4.48 26.68 -15.84
CA SER A 195 -4.60 25.33 -16.38
C SER A 195 -3.19 24.84 -16.68
N HIS A 196 -2.40 24.63 -15.63
CA HIS A 196 -1.02 24.25 -15.71
C HIS A 196 -1.08 22.81 -16.19
N PRO A 197 -0.58 22.52 -17.39
CA PRO A 197 -0.53 21.16 -17.87
C PRO A 197 0.24 20.36 -16.82
N ALA A 198 -0.46 19.38 -16.23
CA ALA A 198 0.05 18.37 -15.31
C ALA A 198 0.43 18.81 -13.89
N LEU A 199 -0.49 19.44 -13.14
CA LEU A 199 -0.49 19.20 -11.70
C LEU A 199 -0.80 17.70 -11.49
N PRO A 200 0.08 16.91 -10.84
CA PRO A 200 -0.16 15.49 -10.61
C PRO A 200 -1.42 15.29 -9.77
N ASP A 201 -2.22 14.28 -10.09
CA ASP A 201 -3.39 13.91 -9.29
C ASP A 201 -2.89 13.27 -7.97
N PRO A 202 -3.18 13.86 -6.79
CA PRO A 202 -2.76 13.28 -5.52
C PRO A 202 -3.63 12.08 -5.11
N ILE A 203 -4.81 11.90 -5.72
CA ILE A 203 -5.79 10.90 -5.29
C ILE A 203 -5.25 9.46 -5.36
N PRO A 204 -4.53 9.02 -6.41
CA PRO A 204 -3.94 7.70 -6.46
C PRO A 204 -2.97 7.42 -5.29
N LEU A 205 -2.11 8.40 -4.95
CA LEU A 205 -1.16 8.27 -3.85
C LEU A 205 -1.87 8.23 -2.49
N LEU A 206 -2.88 9.09 -2.30
CA LEU A 206 -3.73 9.09 -1.10
C LEU A 206 -4.47 7.76 -0.93
N ARG A 207 -5.05 7.23 -2.01
CA ARG A 207 -5.75 5.93 -2.01
C ARG A 207 -4.79 4.80 -1.67
N ARG A 208 -3.57 4.82 -2.23
CA ARG A 208 -2.53 3.85 -1.92
C ARG A 208 -2.16 3.89 -0.44
N ALA A 209 -1.92 5.08 0.12
CA ALA A 209 -1.58 5.23 1.53
C ALA A 209 -2.71 4.81 2.46
N ALA A 210 -3.96 5.16 2.14
CA ALA A 210 -5.13 4.72 2.89
C ALA A 210 -5.25 3.20 2.90
N ARG A 211 -5.02 2.53 1.76
CA ARG A 211 -5.02 1.06 1.68
C ARG A 211 -3.91 0.44 2.54
N ILE A 212 -2.70 0.99 2.51
CA ILE A 212 -1.57 0.49 3.31
C ILE A 212 -1.84 0.70 4.81
N ALA A 213 -2.38 1.87 5.20
CA ALA A 213 -2.81 2.13 6.56
C ALA A 213 -3.88 1.11 7.00
N ASP A 214 -4.85 0.82 6.13
CA ASP A 214 -5.89 -0.19 6.37
C ASP A 214 -5.33 -1.60 6.53
N GLU A 215 -4.37 -2.00 5.71
CA GLU A 215 -3.69 -3.29 5.84
C GLU A 215 -2.91 -3.38 7.15
N ALA A 216 -2.18 -2.33 7.53
CA ALA A 216 -1.43 -2.28 8.79
C ALA A 216 -2.35 -2.43 9.99
N VAL A 217 -3.43 -1.66 10.01
CA VAL A 217 -4.51 -1.69 11.01
C VAL A 217 -5.22 -3.06 11.03
N SER A 218 -5.50 -3.62 9.85
CA SER A 218 -6.17 -4.91 9.68
C SER A 218 -5.23 -6.12 9.80
N SER A 219 -3.94 -5.92 10.07
CA SER A 219 -2.99 -7.01 10.27
C SER A 219 -3.35 -7.83 11.51
N SER A 220 -3.19 -9.15 11.42
CA SER A 220 -3.31 -10.11 12.52
C SER A 220 -2.29 -9.87 13.64
N ARG A 221 -1.21 -9.13 13.35
CA ARG A 221 -0.22 -8.70 14.35
C ARG A 221 -0.78 -7.68 15.35
N ASN A 222 -1.91 -7.04 15.03
CA ASN A 222 -2.56 -6.12 15.96
C ASN A 222 -3.56 -6.84 16.88
N PRO A 223 -3.61 -6.49 18.18
CA PRO A 223 -4.41 -7.21 19.18
C PRO A 223 -5.91 -6.98 18.98
N GLN A 224 -6.68 -7.98 18.55
CA GLN A 224 -8.11 -7.85 18.16
C GLN A 224 -8.98 -6.90 19.02
N SER A 225 -8.76 -6.85 20.34
CA SER A 225 -9.42 -5.93 21.27
C SER A 225 -9.31 -4.45 20.88
N TRP A 226 -8.26 -4.05 20.16
CA TRP A 226 -8.11 -2.68 19.66
C TRP A 226 -9.18 -2.32 18.61
N ARG A 227 -9.59 -3.28 17.76
CA ARG A 227 -10.61 -3.07 16.72
C ARG A 227 -12.00 -3.01 17.32
N GLU A 228 -12.29 -3.89 18.26
CA GLU A 228 -13.57 -3.92 18.96
C GLU A 228 -13.84 -2.61 19.72
N ASN A 229 -12.78 -1.92 20.12
CA ASN A 229 -12.88 -0.61 20.76
C ASN A 229 -12.97 0.57 19.77
N LEU A 230 -12.80 0.34 18.47
CA LEU A 230 -12.82 1.39 17.44
C LEU A 230 -14.11 1.34 16.62
N ASP A 231 -15.23 1.60 17.28
CA ASP A 231 -16.51 1.73 16.60
C ASP A 231 -16.73 3.14 16.02
N GLY A 232 -17.37 3.19 14.85
CA GLY A 232 -17.89 4.41 14.24
C GLY A 232 -16.83 5.38 13.69
N PRO A 233 -16.97 6.71 13.88
CA PRO A 233 -16.14 7.71 13.21
C PRO A 233 -14.68 7.71 13.66
N GLN A 234 -14.38 7.19 14.86
CA GLN A 234 -13.02 7.18 15.42
C GLN A 234 -12.06 6.35 14.58
N TRP A 235 -12.53 5.20 14.09
CA TRP A 235 -11.81 4.35 13.16
C TRP A 235 -11.33 5.09 11.91
N TYR A 236 -12.23 5.86 11.28
CA TYR A 236 -11.91 6.63 10.08
C TYR A 236 -10.83 7.67 10.34
N VAL A 237 -10.86 8.31 11.51
CA VAL A 237 -9.86 9.32 11.86
C VAL A 237 -8.49 8.68 12.08
N VAL A 238 -8.41 7.58 12.83
CA VAL A 238 -7.16 6.83 13.05
C VAL A 238 -6.55 6.40 11.71
N ARG A 239 -7.36 5.79 10.83
CA ARG A 239 -6.95 5.39 9.49
C ARG A 239 -6.41 6.57 8.67
N SER A 240 -7.14 7.69 8.67
CA SER A 240 -6.76 8.87 7.89
C SER A 240 -5.44 9.46 8.37
N HIS A 241 -5.23 9.53 9.68
CA HIS A 241 -3.97 10.01 10.26
C HIS A 241 -2.80 9.09 9.93
N LEU A 242 -2.97 7.78 10.06
CA LEU A 242 -1.92 6.81 9.71
C LEU A 242 -1.56 6.89 8.22
N ALA A 243 -2.56 7.08 7.34
CA ALA A 243 -2.33 7.26 5.91
C ALA A 243 -1.56 8.54 5.60
N VAL A 244 -1.92 9.67 6.22
CA VAL A 244 -1.22 10.95 6.07
C VAL A 244 0.21 10.87 6.61
N ALA A 245 0.39 10.27 7.79
CA ALA A 245 1.71 10.05 8.36
C ALA A 245 2.58 9.18 7.43
N TYR A 246 2.02 8.12 6.85
CA TYR A 246 2.74 7.25 5.92
C TYR A 246 3.18 7.99 4.66
N LEU A 247 2.32 8.86 4.10
CA LEU A 247 2.69 9.71 2.97
C LEU A 247 3.82 10.66 3.32
N ALA A 248 3.71 11.38 4.44
CA ALA A 248 4.73 12.31 4.90
C ALA A 248 6.08 11.61 5.13
N GLY A 249 6.06 10.40 5.74
CA GLY A 249 7.25 9.58 5.89
C GLY A 249 7.86 9.15 4.55
N GLY A 250 7.02 8.80 3.58
CA GLY A 250 7.47 8.47 2.21
C GLY A 250 8.12 9.65 1.50
N GLU A 251 7.52 10.84 1.57
CA GLU A 251 8.11 12.07 1.01
C GLU A 251 9.44 12.40 1.68
N GLN A 252 9.54 12.27 3.00
CA GLN A 252 10.78 12.51 3.72
C GLN A 252 11.90 11.57 3.27
N ILE A 253 11.60 10.28 3.01
CA ILE A 253 12.57 9.33 2.45
C ILE A 253 13.08 9.82 1.09
N LEU A 254 12.19 10.33 0.23
CA LEU A 254 12.57 10.84 -1.09
C LEU A 254 13.41 12.12 -1.03
N VAL A 255 13.12 13.03 -0.09
CA VAL A 255 13.84 14.30 0.08
C VAL A 255 15.18 14.12 0.80
N SER A 256 15.26 13.16 1.73
CA SER A 256 16.46 12.92 2.55
C SER A 256 17.51 12.13 1.78
N GLY A 257 18.02 12.67 0.68
CA GLY A 257 19.02 12.00 -0.17
C GLY A 257 20.34 11.64 0.52
N LEU A 258 20.60 12.17 1.73
CA LEU A 258 21.87 11.99 2.46
C LEU A 258 21.70 11.74 3.98
N GLY A 259 20.47 11.76 4.51
CA GLY A 259 20.20 11.83 5.96
C GLY A 259 20.01 10.49 6.69
N GLY A 260 20.10 9.36 5.98
CA GLY A 260 19.86 8.02 6.51
C GLY A 260 18.38 7.73 6.84
N VAL A 261 17.97 6.47 6.66
CA VAL A 261 16.59 5.99 6.90
C VAL A 261 16.10 6.29 8.32
N GLU A 262 17.02 6.28 9.29
CA GLU A 262 16.70 6.50 10.71
C GLU A 262 16.09 7.88 10.98
N SER A 263 16.55 8.92 10.29
CA SER A 263 16.03 10.29 10.46
C SER A 263 14.58 10.38 9.98
N SER A 264 14.27 9.73 8.85
CA SER A 264 12.93 9.65 8.28
C SER A 264 11.99 8.83 9.16
N LEU A 265 12.46 7.71 9.73
CA LEU A 265 11.68 6.90 10.67
C LEU A 265 11.39 7.65 11.97
N LYS A 266 12.36 8.41 12.51
CA LYS A 266 12.16 9.26 13.68
C LYS A 266 11.13 10.36 13.42
N LEU A 267 11.21 11.03 12.26
CA LEU A 267 10.23 12.05 11.86
C LEU A 267 8.84 11.45 11.63
N PHE A 268 8.75 10.27 11.00
CA PHE A 268 7.49 9.55 10.88
C PHE A 268 6.91 9.23 12.26
N SER A 269 7.70 8.64 13.15
CA SER A 269 7.27 8.29 14.50
C SER A 269 6.79 9.53 15.26
N LEU A 270 7.53 10.64 15.19
CA LEU A 270 7.15 11.90 15.82
C LEU A 270 5.85 12.47 15.24
N THR A 271 5.69 12.44 13.91
CA THR A 271 4.51 12.99 13.23
C THR A 271 3.28 12.13 13.48
N ALA A 272 3.39 10.81 13.34
CA ALA A 272 2.33 9.85 13.61
C ALA A 272 1.88 9.94 15.07
N PHE A 273 2.84 9.98 16.00
CA PHE A 273 2.57 10.08 17.43
C PHE A 273 1.98 11.44 17.81
N ALA A 274 2.50 12.55 17.29
CA ALA A 274 1.96 13.89 17.54
C ALA A 274 0.52 14.05 17.02
N LEU A 275 0.22 13.51 15.82
CA LEU A 275 -1.14 13.49 15.27
C LEU A 275 -2.08 12.59 16.09
N ALA A 276 -1.61 11.41 16.50
CA ALA A 276 -2.38 10.50 17.35
C ALA A 276 -2.69 11.12 18.73
N LEU A 277 -1.71 11.75 19.38
CA LEU A 277 -1.89 12.40 20.68
C LEU A 277 -2.84 13.59 20.61
N ARG A 278 -2.73 14.45 19.58
CA ARG A 278 -3.68 15.56 19.40
C ARG A 278 -5.11 15.06 19.22
N PHE A 279 -5.28 13.94 18.52
CA PHE A 279 -6.59 13.34 18.35
C PHE A 279 -7.13 12.72 19.64
N LEU A 280 -6.32 11.99 20.40
CA LEU A 280 -6.75 11.43 21.69
C LEU A 280 -7.14 12.54 22.67
N GLY A 281 -6.41 13.65 22.70
CA GLY A 281 -6.79 14.84 23.47
C GLY A 281 -8.13 15.42 23.04
N PHE A 282 -8.36 15.55 21.73
CA PHE A 282 -9.63 16.04 21.18
C PHE A 282 -10.82 15.10 21.47
N VAL A 283 -10.62 13.78 21.33
CA VAL A 283 -11.67 12.79 21.65
C VAL A 283 -11.97 12.80 23.13
N ALA A 284 -10.96 12.84 23.99
CA ALA A 284 -11.14 12.92 25.44
C ALA A 284 -11.92 14.19 25.82
N GLU A 285 -11.65 15.33 25.17
CA GLU A 285 -12.41 16.57 25.38
C GLU A 285 -13.88 16.44 24.93
N LEU A 286 -14.13 15.80 23.78
CA LEU A 286 -15.49 15.57 23.28
C LEU A 286 -16.28 14.59 24.15
N THR A 287 -15.64 13.52 24.66
CA THR A 287 -16.30 12.53 25.51
C THR A 287 -16.48 13.03 26.94
N GLY A 288 -15.51 13.79 27.47
CA GLY A 288 -15.56 14.35 28.82
C GLY A 288 -16.67 15.38 29.01
N LYS A 289 -17.00 16.15 27.97
CA LYS A 289 -18.10 17.14 28.01
C LYS A 289 -19.51 16.53 28.09
N ASN A 290 -19.68 15.23 27.87
CA ASN A 290 -20.98 14.55 28.00
C ASN A 290 -21.18 13.83 29.35
N GLY A 291 -20.15 13.83 30.23
CA GLY A 291 -20.18 13.12 31.52
C GLY A 291 -20.81 13.90 32.67
N ASP A 292 -20.85 15.24 32.60
CA ASP A 292 -21.59 16.07 33.56
C ASP A 292 -23.07 16.06 33.19
N LYS A 293 -23.70 14.90 33.39
CA LYS A 293 -25.14 14.87 33.62
C LYS A 293 -25.31 15.55 34.99
N PRO A 294 -25.86 16.77 35.08
CA PRO A 294 -26.11 17.37 36.38
C PRO A 294 -26.98 16.39 37.16
N ASP A 295 -26.49 15.97 38.32
CA ASP A 295 -27.27 15.20 39.28
C ASP A 295 -28.62 15.90 39.42
N SER A 296 -29.63 15.22 38.90
CA SER A 296 -31.01 15.62 38.97
C SER A 296 -31.44 15.40 40.41
N ALA A 297 -31.12 16.38 41.26
CA ALA A 297 -31.79 16.57 42.51
C ALA A 297 -33.29 16.76 42.21
N GLY A 298 -34.06 15.70 42.41
CA GLY A 298 -35.50 15.75 42.63
C GLY A 298 -36.39 15.87 41.38
N GLN A 299 -36.88 14.73 40.89
CA GLN A 299 -38.30 14.67 40.52
C GLN A 299 -38.99 13.50 41.25
N PRO A 300 -40.19 13.75 41.79
CA PRO A 300 -40.87 12.81 42.67
C PRO A 300 -41.56 11.68 41.89
N LEU A 301 -41.53 10.53 42.55
CA LEU A 301 -42.43 9.38 42.44
C LEU A 301 -43.82 9.77 41.89
N LEU A 302 -44.10 9.41 40.63
CA LEU A 302 -45.48 9.26 40.14
C LEU A 302 -45.65 7.85 39.59
N ASP A 303 -46.24 7.07 40.48
CA ASP A 303 -46.93 5.80 40.31
C ASP A 303 -47.68 5.74 38.97
N ARG A 304 -47.18 4.92 38.03
CA ARG A 304 -47.89 4.64 36.77
C ARG A 304 -47.98 3.13 36.57
N ARG A 305 -49.13 2.62 37.05
CA ARG A 305 -49.67 1.29 36.76
C ARG A 305 -49.53 0.91 35.29
N GLU A 306 -49.18 -0.35 35.07
CA GLU A 306 -49.32 -1.06 33.81
C GLU A 306 -50.76 -1.01 33.26
N PRO A 307 -50.92 -1.20 31.96
CA PRO A 307 -51.43 -2.51 31.58
C PRO A 307 -50.68 -3.16 30.40
N THR A 308 -50.36 -4.43 30.61
CA THR A 308 -50.30 -5.50 29.61
C THR A 308 -51.23 -5.28 28.42
N LEU A 309 -50.69 -5.34 27.20
CA LEU A 309 -51.44 -5.87 26.06
C LEU A 309 -50.51 -6.53 25.03
N VAL A 310 -50.77 -7.84 24.91
CA VAL A 310 -50.25 -8.81 23.95
C VAL A 310 -50.70 -8.47 22.51
N SER A 311 -49.78 -8.56 21.56
CA SER A 311 -49.99 -8.83 20.12
C SER A 311 -48.58 -8.95 19.51
N ARG A 312 -48.02 -10.08 19.07
CA ARG A 312 -48.48 -11.20 18.21
C ARG A 312 -48.90 -10.77 16.81
N MET A 313 -47.92 -10.66 15.91
CA MET A 313 -47.92 -10.85 14.43
C MET A 313 -46.49 -10.50 13.98
N GLY A 314 -45.68 -11.30 13.29
CA GLY A 314 -45.95 -12.41 12.40
C GLY A 314 -46.00 -11.90 10.96
N TRP A 315 -44.84 -11.63 10.34
CA TRP A 315 -44.42 -11.87 8.94
C TRP A 315 -42.89 -11.81 8.91
#